data_AF-A0A7J7GZE2-F1
#
_entry.id   AF-A0A7J7GZE2-F1
#
_cell.length_a   1.000
_cell.length_b   1.000
_cell.length_c   1.000
_cell.angle_alpha   90.00
_cell.angle_beta   90.00
_cell.angle_gamma   90.00
#
_symmetry.space_group_name_H-M   'P 1'
#
loop_
_entity.id
_entity.type
_entity.pdbx_description
1 polymer ?
#
loop_
_entity_poly.entity_id
_entity_poly.type
_entity_poly.pdbx_seq_one_letter_code
_entity_poly.pdbx_strand_id
1 'polypeptide(L)'
;MENPNRIARLVRYFDDVTLGLHSIMVNFPSTNFYRAGKATDAIRREQMAMVRERRDAMVGGGGAMKQDILSHMIVVSDPTGKGMGEAEIADKMMGLLVAGYANVAVTISFFMKFVGESTDIYNKVLSGNDFVT
;
A
#
# COMPACT_ATOMS: atom_id res chain seq x y z
N MET A 1 -4.83 11.15 -10.57
CA MET A 1 -4.32 9.92 -9.92
C MET A 1 -3.94 8.81 -10.91
N GLU A 2 -4.18 8.93 -12.22
CA GLU A 2 -3.99 7.85 -13.19
C GLU A 2 -2.81 8.11 -14.16
N ASN A 3 -1.58 8.26 -13.63
CA ASN A 3 -0.41 8.23 -14.50
C ASN A 3 0.26 6.85 -14.36
N PRO A 4 0.18 5.97 -15.37
CA PRO A 4 0.70 4.60 -15.28
C PRO A 4 2.21 4.56 -14.97
N ASN A 5 2.97 5.58 -15.40
CA ASN A 5 4.39 5.68 -15.06
C ASN A 5 4.63 6.01 -13.57
N ARG A 6 3.71 6.75 -12.93
CA ARG A 6 3.80 6.99 -11.47
C ARG A 6 3.50 5.70 -10.71
N ILE A 7 2.49 4.95 -11.14
CA ILE A 7 2.09 3.68 -10.52
C ILE A 7 3.22 2.65 -10.64
N ALA A 8 3.79 2.46 -11.84
CA ALA A 8 4.89 1.53 -12.04
C ALA A 8 6.13 1.85 -11.18
N ARG A 9 6.47 3.14 -11.03
CA ARG A 9 7.56 3.55 -10.12
C ARG A 9 7.24 3.24 -8.66
N LEU A 10 6.00 3.50 -8.24
CA LEU A 10 5.57 3.24 -6.87
C LEU A 10 5.62 1.75 -6.54
N VAL A 11 5.12 0.90 -7.45
CA VAL A 11 5.22 -0.56 -7.37
C VAL A 11 6.67 -1.01 -7.20
N ARG A 12 7.59 -0.50 -8.03
CA ARG A 12 9.01 -0.83 -7.92
C ARG A 12 9.60 -0.45 -6.56
N TYR A 13 9.21 0.69 -6.00
CA TYR A 13 9.66 1.08 -4.66
C TYR A 13 9.12 0.15 -3.57
N PHE A 14 7.86 -0.31 -3.69
CA PHE A 14 7.31 -1.29 -2.76
C PHE A 14 8.05 -2.63 -2.84
N ASP A 15 8.41 -3.09 -4.03
CA ASP A 15 9.23 -4.30 -4.21
C ASP A 15 10.59 -4.15 -3.53
N ASP A 16 11.29 -3.02 -3.74
CA ASP A 16 12.57 -2.73 -3.08
C ASP A 16 12.44 -2.71 -1.54
N VAL A 17 11.36 -2.16 -1.00
CA VAL A 17 11.10 -2.15 0.45
C VAL A 17 10.83 -3.56 0.98
N THR A 18 9.98 -4.34 0.32
CA THR A 18 9.70 -5.72 0.70
C THR A 18 10.96 -6.58 0.66
N LEU A 19 11.82 -6.42 -0.37
CA LEU A 19 13.11 -7.11 -0.44
C LEU A 19 14.07 -6.66 0.66
N GLY A 20 14.08 -5.37 1.01
CA GLY A 20 14.86 -4.84 2.12
C GLY A 20 14.47 -5.43 3.47
N LEU A 21 13.18 -5.59 3.73
CA LEU A 21 12.65 -6.14 4.98
C LEU A 21 13.11 -7.58 5.26
N HIS A 22 13.31 -8.36 4.19
CA HIS A 22 13.78 -9.74 4.26
C HIS A 22 15.31 -9.89 4.08
N SER A 23 16.04 -8.77 4.01
CA SER A 23 17.49 -8.77 3.76
C SER A 23 18.31 -8.56 5.03
N ILE A 24 19.59 -8.90 4.95
CA ILE A 24 20.54 -8.54 6.00
C ILE A 24 20.68 -7.01 6.03
N MET A 25 20.66 -6.43 7.23
CA MET A 25 20.73 -4.99 7.49
C MET A 25 22.13 -4.39 7.21
N VAL A 26 22.64 -4.55 5.99
CA VAL A 26 23.92 -3.99 5.53
C VAL A 26 23.64 -2.79 4.64
N ASN A 27 23.96 -1.59 5.13
CA ASN A 27 23.73 -0.34 4.42
C ASN A 27 24.91 0.03 3.50
N PHE A 28 25.14 -0.77 2.45
CA PHE A 28 26.19 -0.53 1.47
C PHE A 28 25.58 -0.26 0.08
N PRO A 29 26.16 0.62 -0.76
CA PRO A 29 25.66 0.85 -2.10
C PRO A 29 25.46 -0.48 -2.85
N SER A 30 24.31 -0.63 -3.53
CA SER A 30 23.88 -1.86 -4.21
C SER A 30 23.21 -2.95 -3.34
N THR A 31 23.20 -2.86 -2.00
CA THR A 31 22.47 -3.84 -1.17
C THR A 31 20.96 -3.61 -1.22
N ASN A 32 20.18 -4.67 -0.94
CA ASN A 32 18.72 -4.58 -0.84
C ASN A 32 18.31 -3.60 0.25
N PHE A 33 18.96 -3.64 1.42
CA PHE A 33 18.70 -2.72 2.52
C PHE A 33 18.96 -1.24 2.14
N TYR A 34 20.05 -0.96 1.41
CA TYR A 34 20.32 0.39 0.91
C TYR A 34 19.24 0.88 -0.06
N ARG A 35 18.83 0.04 -1.02
CA ARG A 35 17.76 0.38 -1.98
C ARG A 35 16.42 0.58 -1.28
N ALA A 36 16.10 -0.25 -0.31
CA ALA A 36 14.88 -0.15 0.49
C ALA A 36 14.81 1.17 1.27
N GLY A 37 15.93 1.64 1.82
CA GLY A 37 16.00 2.96 2.46
C GLY A 37 15.67 4.09 1.48
N LYS A 38 16.28 4.09 0.29
CA LYS A 38 16.00 5.08 -0.76
C LYS A 38 14.56 5.04 -1.27
N ALA A 39 14.02 3.83 -1.42
CA ALA A 39 12.63 3.60 -1.83
C ALA A 39 11.65 4.14 -0.76
N THR A 40 11.93 3.86 0.52
CA THR A 40 11.13 4.36 1.66
C THR A 40 11.10 5.88 1.68
N ASP A 41 12.25 6.54 1.51
CA ASP A 41 12.34 8.00 1.45
C ASP A 41 11.52 8.58 0.29
N ALA A 42 11.52 7.91 -0.87
CA ALA A 42 10.77 8.34 -2.04
C ALA A 42 9.25 8.19 -1.83
N ILE A 43 8.80 7.05 -1.30
CA ILE A 43 7.39 6.79 -0.99
C ILE A 43 6.89 7.77 0.07
N ARG A 44 7.65 7.97 1.15
CA ARG A 44 7.28 8.87 2.25
C ARG A 44 7.05 10.30 1.76
N ARG A 45 7.88 10.81 0.85
CA ARG A 45 7.68 12.13 0.23
C ARG A 45 6.36 12.23 -0.53
N GLU A 46 6.05 11.24 -1.37
CA GLU A 46 4.78 11.21 -2.12
C GLU A 46 3.57 11.10 -1.17
N GLN A 47 3.66 10.26 -0.13
CA GLN A 47 2.60 10.12 0.86
C GLN A 47 2.37 11.39 1.67
N MET A 48 3.43 12.07 2.13
CA MET A 48 3.28 13.36 2.81
C MET A 48 2.65 14.42 1.90
N ALA A 49 3.01 14.45 0.61
CA ALA A 49 2.38 15.35 -0.36
C ALA A 49 0.88 15.06 -0.51
N MET A 50 0.48 13.78 -0.57
CA MET A 50 -0.93 13.39 -0.61
C MET A 50 -1.68 13.76 0.68
N VAL A 51 -1.05 13.62 1.85
CA VAL A 51 -1.65 14.04 3.13
C VAL A 51 -1.90 15.54 3.14
N ARG A 52 -0.93 16.36 2.68
CA ARG A 52 -1.05 17.81 2.58
C ARG A 52 -2.19 18.23 1.65
N GLU A 53 -2.17 17.73 0.42
CA GLU A 53 -3.21 18.01 -0.58
C GLU A 53 -4.60 17.66 -0.04
N ARG A 54 -4.72 16.53 0.66
CA ARG A 54 -5.98 16.10 1.25
C ARG A 54 -6.41 16.97 2.41
N ARG A 55 -5.49 17.37 3.28
CA ARG A 55 -5.75 18.27 4.42
C ARG A 55 -6.22 19.65 3.93
N ASP A 56 -5.54 20.21 2.93
CA ASP A 56 -5.91 21.51 2.35
C ASP A 56 -7.29 21.46 1.69
N ALA A 57 -7.59 20.39 0.96
CA ALA A 57 -8.91 20.18 0.36
C ALA A 57 -10.04 20.06 1.41
N MET A 58 -9.75 19.53 2.60
CA MET A 58 -10.73 19.44 3.70
C MET A 58 -10.97 20.79 4.37
N VAL A 59 -9.95 21.64 4.50
CA VAL A 59 -10.09 23.00 5.08
C VAL A 59 -10.81 23.95 4.11
N GLY A 60 -10.57 23.82 2.80
CA GLY A 60 -11.15 24.68 1.76
C GLY A 60 -12.65 24.47 1.46
N GLY A 61 -13.35 23.58 2.18
CA GLY A 61 -14.80 23.37 2.06
C GLY A 61 -15.31 22.77 0.73
N GLY A 62 -14.40 22.37 -0.17
CA GLY A 62 -14.73 22.09 -1.58
C GLY A 62 -14.95 20.63 -1.96
N GLY A 63 -14.91 19.66 -1.04
CA GLY A 63 -15.02 18.25 -1.42
C GLY A 63 -15.70 17.39 -0.38
N ALA A 64 -16.63 16.54 -0.83
CA ALA A 64 -17.18 15.44 -0.03
C ALA A 64 -16.01 14.65 0.57
N MET A 65 -15.99 14.51 1.90
CA MET A 65 -15.00 13.70 2.58
C MET A 65 -15.14 12.27 2.07
N LYS A 66 -14.20 11.81 1.23
CA LYS A 66 -14.07 10.38 0.93
C LYS A 66 -13.95 9.66 2.26
N GLN A 67 -14.82 8.68 2.49
CA GLN A 67 -14.72 7.77 3.63
C GLN A 67 -13.60 6.76 3.36
N ASP A 68 -12.37 7.24 3.32
CA ASP A 68 -11.17 6.43 3.17
C ASP A 68 -10.31 6.51 4.44
N ILE A 69 -9.41 5.54 4.58
CA ILE A 69 -8.53 5.41 5.75
C ILE A 69 -7.68 6.68 5.95
N LEU A 70 -7.24 7.30 4.86
CA LEU A 70 -6.44 8.53 4.91
C LEU A 70 -7.23 9.69 5.52
N SER A 71 -8.48 9.87 5.11
CA SER A 71 -9.37 10.91 5.63
C SER A 71 -9.71 10.68 7.10
N HIS A 72 -9.89 9.42 7.49
CA HIS A 72 -10.06 9.05 8.89
C HIS A 72 -8.82 9.41 9.72
N MET A 73 -7.61 9.08 9.24
CA MET A 73 -6.35 9.42 9.91
C MET A 73 -6.10 10.93 10.06
N ILE A 74 -6.63 11.76 9.14
CA ILE A 74 -6.51 13.23 9.20
C ILE A 74 -7.43 13.82 10.28
N VAL A 75 -8.62 13.26 10.47
CA VAL A 75 -9.66 13.79 11.39
C VAL A 75 -9.49 13.28 12.82
N VAL A 76 -8.94 12.07 13.00
CA VAL A 76 -8.74 11.50 14.33
C VAL A 76 -7.69 12.29 15.11
N SER A 77 -8.09 12.73 16.31
CA SER A 77 -7.20 13.28 17.33
C SER A 77 -6.88 12.23 18.40
N ASP A 78 -5.69 12.34 18.98
CA ASP A 78 -5.28 11.54 20.13
C ASP A 78 -6.08 11.91 21.40
N PRO A 79 -5.93 11.16 22.52
CA PRO A 79 -6.60 11.47 23.78
C PRO A 79 -6.26 12.84 24.39
N THR A 80 -5.18 13.49 23.91
CA THR A 80 -4.78 14.84 24.31
C THR A 80 -5.39 15.92 23.41
N GLY A 81 -6.18 15.53 22.41
CA GLY A 81 -6.82 16.41 21.42
C GLY A 81 -5.93 16.77 20.24
N LYS A 82 -4.70 16.24 20.16
CA LYS A 82 -3.74 16.55 19.09
C LYS A 82 -3.98 15.65 17.88
N GLY A 83 -4.14 16.27 16.71
CA GLY A 83 -4.25 15.54 15.44
C GLY A 83 -2.93 14.90 15.01
N MET A 84 -3.02 13.87 14.17
CA MET A 84 -1.86 13.14 13.67
C MET A 84 -0.99 14.01 12.74
N GLY A 85 0.34 13.93 12.90
CA GLY A 85 1.30 14.64 12.04
C GLY A 85 1.41 14.00 10.65
N GLU A 86 1.77 14.78 9.63
CA GLU A 86 1.87 14.28 8.24
C GLU A 86 2.83 13.10 8.09
N ALA A 87 3.99 13.17 8.76
CA ALA A 87 4.98 12.11 8.75
C ALA A 87 4.45 10.83 9.41
N GLU A 88 3.70 10.96 10.50
CA GLU A 88 3.08 9.83 11.19
C GLU A 88 1.98 9.17 10.35
N ILE A 89 1.15 9.97 9.68
CA ILE A 89 0.13 9.46 8.75
C ILE A 89 0.82 8.73 7.58
N ALA A 90 1.87 9.32 7.00
CA ALA A 90 2.64 8.69 5.94
C ALA A 90 3.23 7.34 6.38
N ASP A 91 3.84 7.27 7.56
CA ASP A 91 4.44 6.03 8.06
C ASP A 91 3.38 4.94 8.30
N LYS A 92 2.20 5.29 8.82
CA LYS A 92 1.08 4.32 8.98
C LYS A 92 0.54 3.84 7.63
N MET A 93 0.40 4.75 6.67
CA MET A 93 0.00 4.41 5.30
C MET A 93 1.03 3.48 4.64
N MET A 94 2.32 3.74 4.84
CA MET A 94 3.41 2.88 4.36
C MET A 94 3.29 1.47 4.93
N GLY A 95 3.12 1.33 6.25
CA GLY A 95 2.95 0.03 6.91
C GLY A 95 1.73 -0.73 6.39
N LEU A 96 0.59 -0.05 6.24
CA LEU A 96 -0.64 -0.65 5.71
C LEU A 96 -0.45 -1.18 4.27
N LEU A 97 0.17 -0.38 3.41
CA LEU A 97 0.41 -0.75 2.01
C LEU A 97 1.42 -1.89 1.87
N VAL A 98 2.52 -1.87 2.62
CA VAL A 98 3.51 -2.95 2.62
C VAL A 98 2.87 -4.27 3.07
N ALA A 99 2.07 -4.25 4.13
CA ALA A 99 1.40 -5.44 4.66
C ALA A 99 0.39 -6.04 3.66
N GLY A 100 -0.35 -5.17 2.95
CA GLY A 100 -1.38 -5.58 2.00
C GLY A 100 -0.86 -5.95 0.60
N TYR A 101 0.29 -5.42 0.18
CA TYR A 101 0.76 -5.57 -1.20
C TYR A 101 1.37 -6.96 -1.49
N ALA A 102 2.46 -7.30 -0.81
CA ALA A 102 3.25 -8.48 -1.15
C ALA A 102 2.49 -9.79 -0.88
N ASN A 103 1.80 -9.86 0.27
CA ASN A 103 1.06 -11.06 0.68
C ASN A 103 -0.10 -11.35 -0.27
N VAL A 104 -0.91 -10.34 -0.63
CA VAL A 104 -2.05 -10.52 -1.52
C VAL A 104 -1.60 -10.93 -2.92
N ALA A 105 -0.54 -10.31 -3.45
CA ALA A 105 0.03 -10.68 -4.74
C ALA A 105 0.50 -12.15 -4.76
N VAL A 106 1.17 -12.59 -3.71
CA VAL A 106 1.61 -13.99 -3.53
C VAL A 106 0.39 -14.91 -3.42
N THR A 107 -0.61 -14.59 -2.60
CA THR A 107 -1.83 -15.39 -2.46
C THR A 107 -2.57 -15.57 -3.79
N ILE A 108 -2.76 -14.50 -4.57
CA ILE A 108 -3.40 -14.58 -5.88
C ILE A 108 -2.59 -15.46 -6.83
N SER A 109 -1.26 -15.33 -6.81
CA SER A 109 -0.36 -16.13 -7.64
C SER A 109 -0.47 -17.62 -7.30
N PHE A 110 -0.46 -17.98 -6.01
CA PHE A 110 -0.66 -19.35 -5.57
C PHE A 110 -2.06 -19.87 -5.90
N PHE A 111 -3.09 -19.04 -5.71
CA PHE A 111 -4.46 -19.40 -6.08
C PHE A 111 -4.55 -19.76 -7.57
N MET A 112 -4.03 -18.90 -8.46
CA MET A 112 -4.00 -19.16 -9.90
C MET A 112 -3.23 -20.44 -10.24
N LYS A 113 -2.09 -20.68 -9.57
CA LYS A 113 -1.31 -21.91 -9.73
C LYS A 113 -2.12 -23.15 -9.36
N PHE A 114 -2.71 -23.20 -8.16
CA PHE A 114 -3.45 -24.36 -7.68
C PHE A 114 -4.70 -24.65 -8.52
N VAL A 115 -5.40 -23.60 -8.97
CA VAL A 115 -6.54 -23.73 -9.88
C VAL A 115 -6.09 -24.27 -11.24
N GLY A 116 -4.97 -23.79 -11.77
CA GLY A 116 -4.43 -24.26 -13.06
C GLY A 116 -3.88 -25.68 -13.04
N GLU A 117 -3.36 -26.15 -11.89
CA GLU A 117 -2.76 -27.48 -11.74
C GLU A 117 -3.78 -28.59 -11.42
N SER A 118 -5.02 -28.24 -11.02
CA SER A 118 -6.04 -29.22 -10.63
C SER A 118 -7.37 -28.96 -11.32
N THR A 119 -7.70 -29.82 -12.29
CA THR A 119 -8.99 -29.82 -12.98
C THR A 119 -10.17 -29.98 -12.01
N ASP A 120 -9.99 -30.73 -10.91
CA ASP A 120 -11.02 -30.90 -9.88
C ASP A 120 -11.30 -29.61 -9.10
N ILE A 121 -10.26 -28.86 -8.73
CA ILE A 121 -10.41 -27.56 -8.05
C ILE A 121 -11.01 -26.55 -9.03
N TYR A 122 -10.54 -26.50 -10.27
CA TYR A 122 -11.09 -25.64 -11.31
C TYR A 122 -12.59 -25.88 -11.50
N ASN A 123 -13.02 -27.14 -11.64
CA ASN A 123 -14.42 -27.50 -11.82
C ASN A 123 -15.27 -27.12 -10.60
N LYS A 124 -14.74 -27.27 -9.37
CA LYS A 124 -15.44 -26.86 -8.14
C LYS A 124 -15.60 -25.33 -8.02
N VAL A 125 -14.57 -24.57 -8.38
CA VAL A 125 -14.63 -23.10 -8.42
C VAL A 125 -15.64 -22.65 -9.47
N LEU A 126 -15.65 -23.29 -10.64
CA LEU A 126 -16.58 -23.00 -11.73
C LEU A 126 -18.04 -23.31 -11.32
N SER A 127 -18.30 -24.48 -10.73
CA SER A 127 -19.66 -24.87 -10.29
C SER A 127 -20.16 -24.07 -9.08
N GLY A 128 -19.27 -23.55 -8.23
CA GLY A 128 -19.64 -22.69 -7.11
C GLY A 128 -20.18 -21.32 -7.53
N ASN A 129 -19.93 -20.91 -8.78
CA ASN A 129 -20.46 -19.67 -9.34
C ASN A 129 -21.94 -19.77 -9.72
N ASP A 130 -22.53 -20.97 -9.72
CA ASP A 130 -23.96 -21.21 -9.96
C ASP A 130 -24.83 -21.05 -8.68
N PHE A 131 -24.21 -20.86 -7.50
CA PHE A 131 -24.92 -20.71 -6.22
C PHE A 131 -25.27 -19.25 -5.84
N VAL A 132 -24.84 -18.28 -6.66
CA VAL A 132 -25.04 -16.83 -6.41
C VAL A 132 -25.99 -16.20 -7.45
N THR A 133 -26.71 -17.02 -8.22
CA THR A 133 -27.84 -16.61 -9.07
C THR A 133 -29.11 -17.33 -8.61
#